data_AF-A0A521Y1R0-F1
#
_entry.id   AF-A0A521Y1R0-F1
#
_cell.length_a   1.000
_cell.length_b   1.000
_cell.length_c   1.000
_cell.angle_alpha   90.00
_cell.angle_beta   90.00
_cell.angle_gamma   90.00
#
_symmetry.space_group_name_H-M   'P 1'
#
loop_
_entity.id
_entity.type
_entity.pdbx_description
1 polymer ?
#
loop_
_entity_poly.entity_id
_entity_poly.type
_entity_poly.pdbx_seq_one_letter_code
_entity_poly.pdbx_strand_id
1 'polypeptide(L)'
;MTTNQGATTIDRLIAIGLALLAASAAAAEPNPTDNPSSFTPQRDAAVVYVKERSFYISRMAQRCRKILDMPESPDSQPEATAWNAANRRYSTAVAIYESKQQPADPIQAFQSSLALGKERLKSAYAKADRELDSSDDRTLRCNRFFADSQAGKLDITPQDEHYEVLEGIAREFVRR
;
A
#
# COMPACT_ATOMS: atom_id res chain seq x y z
N MET A 1 -21.43 -69.77 -11.64
CA MET A 1 -22.80 -70.20 -11.99
C MET A 1 -23.78 -69.20 -11.39
N THR A 2 -24.62 -68.59 -12.25
CA THR A 2 -25.99 -68.05 -12.02
C THR A 2 -26.20 -67.03 -10.88
N THR A 3 -26.29 -65.71 -11.16
CA THR A 3 -27.46 -64.88 -11.61
C THR A 3 -28.56 -64.65 -10.57
N ASN A 4 -28.87 -63.36 -10.32
CA ASN A 4 -30.19 -62.74 -10.10
C ASN A 4 -29.97 -61.21 -10.11
N GLN A 5 -30.27 -60.47 -11.18
CA GLN A 5 -31.59 -59.94 -11.63
C GLN A 5 -32.41 -59.24 -10.54
N GLY A 6 -32.72 -57.96 -10.80
CA GLY A 6 -33.63 -57.11 -10.03
C GLY A 6 -33.63 -55.68 -10.58
N ALA A 7 -34.07 -55.51 -11.83
CA ALA A 7 -34.39 -54.20 -12.40
C ALA A 7 -35.87 -53.90 -12.18
N THR A 8 -36.21 -52.70 -11.70
CA THR A 8 -37.51 -52.08 -11.94
C THR A 8 -37.37 -50.58 -12.13
N THR A 9 -37.63 -50.20 -13.38
CA THR A 9 -37.93 -48.91 -13.97
C THR A 9 -38.92 -48.08 -13.15
N ILE A 10 -38.60 -46.80 -12.91
CA ILE A 10 -39.62 -45.75 -12.71
C ILE A 10 -39.26 -44.59 -13.64
N ASP A 11 -39.98 -44.58 -14.76
CA ASP A 11 -40.30 -43.40 -15.56
C ASP A 11 -40.84 -42.28 -14.66
N ARG A 12 -40.30 -41.07 -14.81
CA ARG A 12 -41.09 -39.83 -14.84
C ARG A 12 -40.26 -38.65 -15.34
N LEU A 13 -40.48 -38.37 -16.63
CA LEU A 13 -40.40 -37.05 -17.25
C LEU A 13 -40.83 -35.93 -16.29
N ILE A 14 -39.90 -35.03 -15.96
CA ILE A 14 -40.22 -33.63 -15.67
C ILE A 14 -39.16 -32.76 -16.36
N ALA A 15 -39.46 -32.42 -17.61
CA ALA A 15 -38.88 -31.26 -18.26
C ALA A 15 -39.49 -30.01 -17.61
N ILE A 16 -38.73 -29.31 -16.78
CA ILE A 16 -39.04 -27.93 -16.41
C ILE A 16 -37.98 -27.06 -17.07
N GLY A 17 -38.40 -26.39 -18.14
CA GLY A 17 -37.63 -25.39 -18.85
C GLY A 17 -37.26 -24.25 -17.91
N LEU A 18 -35.96 -24.06 -17.73
CA LEU A 18 -35.42 -22.86 -17.13
C LEU A 18 -35.50 -21.74 -18.18
N ALA A 19 -36.59 -20.97 -18.14
CA ALA A 19 -36.67 -19.72 -18.86
C ALA A 19 -35.67 -18.73 -18.22
N LEU A 20 -34.51 -18.58 -18.86
CA LEU A 20 -33.55 -17.52 -18.57
C LEU A 20 -34.21 -16.17 -18.90
N LEU A 21 -34.78 -15.49 -17.91
CA LEU A 21 -35.03 -14.06 -18.02
C LEU A 21 -33.68 -13.35 -17.92
N ALA A 22 -33.11 -13.05 -19.08
CA ALA A 22 -32.08 -12.02 -19.21
C ALA A 22 -32.72 -10.66 -18.89
N ALA A 23 -32.65 -10.26 -17.61
CA ALA A 23 -32.83 -8.87 -17.25
C ALA A 23 -31.61 -8.12 -17.78
N SER A 24 -31.78 -7.46 -18.94
CA SER A 24 -30.84 -6.47 -19.44
C SER A 24 -30.80 -5.32 -18.43
N ALA A 25 -29.92 -5.44 -17.43
CA ALA A 25 -29.43 -4.28 -16.72
C ALA A 25 -28.71 -3.43 -17.77
N ALA A 26 -29.40 -2.41 -18.28
CA ALA A 26 -28.76 -1.32 -18.98
C ALA A 26 -27.75 -0.75 -17.98
N ALA A 27 -26.47 -1.09 -18.18
CA ALA A 27 -25.38 -0.41 -17.53
C ALA A 27 -25.55 1.07 -17.90
N ALA A 28 -25.93 1.89 -16.93
CA ALA A 28 -25.87 3.33 -17.09
C ALA A 28 -24.41 3.63 -17.47
N GLU A 29 -24.20 4.09 -18.70
CA GLU A 29 -22.88 4.51 -19.15
C GLU A 29 -22.40 5.60 -18.17
N PRO A 30 -21.22 5.46 -17.57
CA PRO A 30 -20.69 6.49 -16.68
C PRO A 30 -20.63 7.80 -17.48
N ASN A 31 -21.28 8.83 -16.95
CA ASN A 31 -21.34 10.14 -17.58
C ASN A 31 -19.89 10.67 -17.67
N PRO A 32 -19.37 11.08 -18.85
CA PRO A 32 -17.97 11.51 -19.02
C PRO A 32 -17.56 12.72 -18.16
N THR A 33 -18.51 13.36 -17.48
CA THR A 33 -18.30 14.49 -16.58
C THR A 33 -18.16 14.09 -15.10
N ASP A 34 -18.34 12.82 -14.76
CA ASP A 34 -17.92 12.31 -13.46
C ASP A 34 -16.40 12.22 -13.48
N ASN A 35 -15.72 13.33 -13.19
CA ASN A 35 -14.35 13.26 -12.71
C ASN A 35 -14.40 12.31 -11.51
N PRO A 36 -13.89 11.06 -11.61
CA PRO A 36 -13.84 10.21 -10.43
C PRO A 36 -13.10 11.04 -9.39
N SER A 37 -13.73 11.28 -8.24
CA SER A 37 -13.17 12.13 -7.18
C SER A 37 -11.67 11.87 -7.11
N SER A 38 -10.86 12.91 -7.36
CA SER A 38 -9.40 12.76 -7.34
C SER A 38 -8.91 12.17 -6.01
N PHE A 39 -9.75 12.24 -4.98
CA PHE A 39 -9.58 11.64 -3.66
C PHE A 39 -10.41 10.37 -3.53
N THR A 40 -9.74 9.22 -3.44
CA THR A 40 -10.37 7.91 -3.27
C THR A 40 -9.67 7.11 -2.16
N PRO A 41 -10.36 6.15 -1.50
CA PRO A 41 -9.73 5.32 -0.48
C PRO A 41 -8.46 4.60 -0.96
N GLN A 42 -8.41 4.20 -2.24
CA GLN A 42 -7.22 3.56 -2.82
C GLN A 42 -6.04 4.52 -2.93
N ARG A 43 -6.29 5.80 -3.27
CA ARG A 43 -5.27 6.84 -3.35
C ARG A 43 -4.81 7.26 -1.95
N ASP A 44 -5.72 7.32 -0.99
CA ASP A 44 -5.39 7.57 0.41
C ASP A 44 -4.53 6.45 1.00
N ALA A 45 -4.81 5.19 0.67
CA ALA A 45 -3.98 4.06 1.06
C ALA A 45 -2.55 4.15 0.47
N ALA A 46 -2.44 4.50 -0.81
CA ALA A 46 -1.14 4.69 -1.47
C ALA A 46 -0.32 5.84 -0.84
N VAL A 47 -0.99 6.91 -0.42
CA VAL A 47 -0.38 8.04 0.30
C VAL A 47 0.14 7.59 1.67
N VAL A 48 -0.68 6.85 2.43
CA VAL A 48 -0.28 6.27 3.71
C VAL A 48 0.94 5.37 3.53
N TYR A 49 0.92 4.50 2.51
CA TYR A 49 2.05 3.63 2.17
C TYR A 49 3.37 4.40 2.04
N VAL A 50 3.40 5.46 1.22
CA VAL A 50 4.62 6.26 0.99
C VAL A 50 5.10 6.92 2.29
N LYS A 51 4.20 7.48 3.10
CA LYS A 51 4.57 8.15 4.36
C LYS A 51 5.07 7.17 5.41
N GLU A 52 4.37 6.06 5.60
CA GLU A 52 4.77 5.03 6.55
C GLU A 52 6.09 4.37 6.13
N ARG A 53 6.34 4.16 4.83
CA ARG A 53 7.59 3.60 4.32
C ARG A 53 8.81 4.43 4.73
N SER A 54 8.74 5.76 4.63
CA SER A 54 9.83 6.64 5.08
C SER A 54 10.10 6.51 6.58
N PHE A 55 9.06 6.49 7.42
CA PHE A 55 9.21 6.32 8.87
C PHE A 55 9.74 4.93 9.24
N TYR A 56 9.28 3.91 8.52
CA TYR A 56 9.72 2.54 8.68
C TYR A 56 11.22 2.39 8.39
N ILE A 57 11.69 2.92 7.26
CA ILE A 57 13.11 2.88 6.87
C ILE A 57 13.98 3.60 7.91
N SER A 58 13.53 4.78 8.35
CA SER A 58 14.19 5.55 9.40
C SER A 58 14.34 4.76 10.71
N ARG A 59 13.24 4.15 11.17
CA ARG A 59 13.25 3.36 12.40
C ARG A 59 14.10 2.10 12.26
N MET A 60 13.98 1.39 11.15
CA MET A 60 14.75 0.18 10.87
C MET A 60 16.25 0.49 10.87
N ALA A 61 16.67 1.55 10.20
CA ALA A 61 18.06 2.00 10.20
C ALA A 61 18.56 2.35 11.61
N GLN A 62 17.77 3.10 12.39
CA GLN A 62 18.12 3.45 13.76
C GLN A 62 18.33 2.21 14.64
N ARG A 63 17.43 1.22 14.56
CA ARG A 63 17.52 -0.01 15.34
C ARG A 63 18.69 -0.88 14.88
N CYS A 64 18.88 -1.00 13.57
CA CYS A 64 19.95 -1.81 13.01
C CYS A 64 21.34 -1.26 13.26
N ARG A 65 21.54 0.07 13.24
CA ARG A 65 22.82 0.68 13.66
C ARG A 65 23.18 0.27 15.10
N LYS A 66 22.21 0.29 16.01
CA LYS A 66 22.41 -0.15 17.40
C LYS A 66 22.75 -1.63 17.52
N ILE A 67 22.08 -2.49 16.74
CA ILE A 67 22.33 -3.95 16.76
C ILE A 67 23.71 -4.29 16.18
N LEU A 68 24.14 -3.57 15.14
CA LEU A 68 25.42 -3.78 14.46
C LEU A 68 26.59 -2.99 15.09
N ASP A 69 26.37 -2.33 16.23
CA ASP A 69 27.36 -1.45 16.89
C ASP A 69 27.97 -0.40 15.94
N MET A 70 27.15 0.11 15.02
CA MET A 70 27.54 1.16 14.09
C MET A 70 27.34 2.53 14.74
N PRO A 71 28.21 3.51 14.46
CA PRO A 71 28.01 4.87 14.95
C PRO A 71 26.69 5.46 14.45
N GLU A 72 26.12 6.35 15.27
CA GLU A 72 25.03 7.20 14.81
C GLU A 72 25.50 8.01 13.60
N SER A 73 24.66 8.09 12.58
CA SER A 73 24.97 8.89 11.40
C SER A 73 24.97 10.38 11.78
N PRO A 74 25.91 11.18 11.25
CA PRO A 74 25.89 12.64 11.45
C PRO A 74 24.61 13.26 10.87
N ASP A 75 24.08 12.68 9.79
CA ASP A 75 22.73 12.95 9.33
C ASP A 75 21.75 12.15 10.20
N SER A 76 20.70 12.79 10.72
CA SER A 76 19.80 12.14 11.66
C SER A 76 19.14 10.87 11.09
N GLN A 77 19.01 10.74 9.76
CA GLN A 77 18.33 9.62 9.07
C GLN A 77 18.81 9.46 7.59
N PRO A 78 20.04 8.99 7.30
CA PRO A 78 20.56 9.01 5.93
C PRO A 78 19.82 8.04 4.99
N GLU A 79 19.37 6.87 5.48
CA GLU A 79 18.64 5.89 4.65
C GLU A 79 17.26 6.43 4.24
N ALA A 80 16.53 7.05 5.16
CA ALA A 80 15.24 7.65 4.85
C ALA A 80 15.40 8.85 3.91
N THR A 81 16.46 9.65 4.05
CA THR A 81 16.79 10.74 3.13
C THR A 81 17.11 10.22 1.74
N ALA A 82 17.96 9.19 1.63
CA ALA A 82 18.31 8.57 0.35
C ALA A 82 17.06 7.98 -0.34
N TRP A 83 16.22 7.27 0.40
CA TRP A 83 14.95 6.74 -0.10
C TRP A 83 14.02 7.87 -0.57
N ASN A 84 13.85 8.94 0.22
CA ASN A 84 13.02 10.08 -0.18
C ASN A 84 13.55 10.78 -1.44
N ALA A 85 14.87 10.82 -1.64
CA ALA A 85 15.50 11.38 -2.83
C ALA A 85 15.24 10.49 -4.07
N ALA A 86 15.44 9.18 -3.95
CA ALA A 86 15.14 8.21 -5.01
C ALA A 86 13.65 8.24 -5.41
N ASN A 87 12.77 8.41 -4.42
CA ASN A 87 11.32 8.41 -4.58
C ASN A 87 10.71 9.81 -4.63
N ARG A 88 11.51 10.84 -4.94
CA ARG A 88 11.11 12.26 -4.87
C ARG A 88 9.84 12.57 -5.66
N ARG A 89 9.67 11.94 -6.82
CA ARG A 89 8.47 12.12 -7.65
C ARG A 89 7.21 11.73 -6.89
N TYR A 90 7.20 10.56 -6.26
CA TYR A 90 6.04 10.08 -5.50
C TYR A 90 5.85 10.85 -4.20
N SER A 91 6.92 11.12 -3.44
CA SER A 91 6.82 11.86 -2.19
C SER A 91 6.32 13.30 -2.40
N THR A 92 6.71 13.94 -3.50
CA THR A 92 6.19 15.26 -3.91
C THR A 92 4.72 15.18 -4.30
N ALA A 93 4.34 14.20 -5.13
CA ALA A 93 2.95 14.03 -5.56
C ALA A 93 2.00 13.78 -4.38
N VAL A 94 2.42 12.92 -3.46
CA VAL A 94 1.70 12.62 -2.22
C VAL A 94 1.56 13.87 -1.33
N ALA A 95 2.61 14.69 -1.21
CA ALA A 95 2.54 15.92 -0.43
C ALA A 95 1.52 16.92 -1.02
N ILE A 96 1.51 17.09 -2.35
CA ILE A 96 0.55 17.97 -3.03
C ILE A 96 -0.86 17.40 -2.87
N TYR A 97 -1.05 16.10 -3.06
CA TYR A 97 -2.33 15.41 -2.88
C TYR A 97 -2.91 15.65 -1.48
N GLU A 98 -2.12 15.45 -0.42
CA GLU A 98 -2.56 15.68 0.96
C GLU A 98 -2.89 17.15 1.23
N SER A 99 -2.09 18.09 0.72
CA SER A 99 -2.36 19.52 0.92
C SER A 99 -3.71 19.96 0.35
N LYS A 100 -4.17 19.31 -0.73
CA LYS A 100 -5.49 19.60 -1.33
C LYS A 100 -6.66 19.02 -0.56
N GLN A 101 -6.42 18.06 0.34
CA GLN A 101 -7.44 17.50 1.24
C GLN A 101 -7.56 18.24 2.56
N GLN A 102 -6.61 19.13 2.87
CA GLN A 102 -6.60 19.79 4.16
C GLN A 102 -7.78 20.76 4.31
N PRO A 103 -8.33 20.91 5.52
CA PRO A 103 -9.29 21.96 5.84
C PRO A 103 -8.78 23.33 5.38
N ALA A 104 -9.71 24.21 4.98
CA ALA A 104 -9.37 25.58 4.60
C ALA A 104 -8.81 26.40 5.79
N ASP A 105 -9.20 26.04 7.02
CA ASP A 105 -8.61 26.62 8.23
C ASP A 105 -7.19 26.06 8.47
N PRO A 106 -6.14 26.90 8.42
CA PRO A 106 -4.76 26.44 8.59
C PRO A 106 -4.48 25.84 9.97
N ILE A 107 -5.17 26.29 11.02
CA ILE A 107 -4.97 25.74 12.38
C ILE A 107 -5.51 24.31 12.43
N GLN A 108 -6.74 24.10 11.95
CA GLN A 108 -7.33 22.77 11.85
C GLN A 108 -6.51 21.85 10.93
N ALA A 109 -6.05 22.34 9.78
CA ALA A 109 -5.18 21.59 8.87
C ALA A 109 -3.89 21.12 9.53
N PHE A 110 -3.22 22.01 10.28
CA PHE A 110 -2.03 21.67 11.04
C PHE A 110 -2.31 20.59 12.10
N GLN A 111 -3.38 20.75 12.87
CA GLN A 111 -3.75 19.78 13.92
C GLN A 111 -4.07 18.40 13.34
N SER A 112 -4.83 18.33 12.25
CA SER A 112 -5.13 17.09 11.54
C SER A 112 -3.86 16.44 10.97
N SER A 113 -2.98 17.24 10.34
CA SER A 113 -1.71 16.74 9.81
C SER A 113 -0.81 16.18 10.91
N LEU A 114 -0.74 16.86 12.06
CA LEU A 114 0.03 16.41 13.21
C LEU A 114 -0.51 15.09 13.80
N ALA A 115 -1.83 14.97 13.92
CA ALA A 115 -2.47 13.75 14.43
C ALA A 115 -2.22 12.56 13.49
N LEU A 116 -2.47 12.72 12.19
CA LEU A 116 -2.20 11.69 11.19
C LEU A 116 -0.72 11.33 11.12
N GLY A 117 0.18 12.33 11.20
CA GLY A 117 1.62 12.12 11.22
C GLY A 117 2.07 11.28 12.41
N LYS A 118 1.54 11.56 13.61
CA LYS A 118 1.85 10.79 14.83
C LYS A 118 1.39 9.33 14.73
N GLU A 119 0.17 9.09 14.26
CA GLU A 119 -0.35 7.72 14.11
C GLU A 119 0.44 6.92 13.08
N ARG A 120 0.75 7.52 11.92
CA ARG A 120 1.59 6.88 10.89
C ARG A 120 3.00 6.58 11.39
N LEU A 121 3.61 7.52 12.12
CA LEU A 121 4.92 7.31 12.73
C LEU A 121 4.89 6.14 13.72
N LYS A 122 3.89 6.11 14.60
CA LYS A 122 3.71 5.03 15.58
C LYS A 122 3.50 3.68 14.90
N SER A 123 2.62 3.61 13.90
CA SER A 123 2.35 2.42 13.09
C SER A 123 3.62 1.90 12.41
N ALA A 124 4.32 2.77 11.68
CA ALA A 124 5.55 2.41 10.97
C ALA A 124 6.67 1.95 11.91
N TYR A 125 6.79 2.59 13.08
CA TYR A 125 7.80 2.21 14.07
C TYR A 125 7.48 0.85 14.69
N ALA A 126 6.22 0.61 15.04
CA ALA A 126 5.79 -0.69 15.55
C ALA A 126 6.00 -1.81 14.52
N LYS A 127 5.83 -1.52 13.22
CA LYS A 127 6.11 -2.47 12.14
C LYS A 127 7.61 -2.80 12.06
N ALA A 128 8.48 -1.78 12.07
CA ALA A 128 9.93 -1.98 12.04
C ALA A 128 10.45 -2.74 13.27
N ASP A 129 9.97 -2.37 14.46
CA ASP A 129 10.37 -3.03 15.70
C ASP A 129 9.91 -4.49 15.71
N ARG A 130 8.66 -4.76 15.30
CA ARG A 130 8.13 -6.13 15.19
C ARG A 130 8.94 -6.98 14.22
N GLU A 131 9.27 -6.45 13.05
CA GLU A 131 10.03 -7.18 12.04
C GLU A 131 11.43 -7.60 12.55
N LEU A 132 12.10 -6.74 13.32
CA LEU A 132 13.35 -7.11 13.97
C LEU A 132 13.13 -8.06 15.14
N ASP A 133 12.11 -7.85 15.95
CA ASP A 133 11.88 -8.66 17.14
C ASP A 133 11.49 -10.10 16.80
N SER A 134 10.80 -10.31 15.69
CA SER A 134 10.44 -11.64 15.16
C SER A 134 11.54 -12.30 14.32
N SER A 135 12.71 -11.66 14.13
CA SER A 135 13.80 -12.23 13.33
C SER A 135 14.67 -13.16 14.19
N ASP A 136 14.84 -14.40 13.76
CA ASP A 136 15.71 -15.38 14.43
C ASP A 136 17.17 -14.91 14.50
N ASP A 137 17.62 -14.24 13.43
CA ASP A 137 18.91 -13.58 13.37
C ASP A 137 18.72 -12.09 13.04
N ARG A 138 18.82 -11.25 14.06
CA ARG A 138 18.66 -9.79 13.95
C ARG A 138 19.85 -9.15 13.24
N THR A 139 21.06 -9.69 13.43
CA THR A 139 22.28 -9.19 12.80
C THR A 139 22.24 -9.40 11.30
N LEU A 140 21.88 -10.61 10.85
CA LEU A 140 21.70 -10.90 9.43
C LEU A 140 20.58 -10.04 8.81
N ARG A 141 19.44 -9.88 9.51
CA ARG A 141 18.35 -9.01 9.05
C ARG A 141 18.81 -7.56 8.87
N CYS A 142 19.62 -7.04 9.79
CA CYS A 142 20.13 -5.69 9.72
C CYS A 142 21.17 -5.48 8.62
N ASN A 143 22.09 -6.43 8.44
CA ASN A 143 23.03 -6.39 7.31
C ASN A 143 22.28 -6.41 5.97
N ARG A 144 21.26 -7.25 5.86
CA ARG A 144 20.42 -7.31 4.67
C ARG A 144 19.64 -6.01 4.44
N PHE A 145 19.08 -5.41 5.50
CA PHE A 145 18.39 -4.13 5.39
C PHE A 145 19.28 -3.05 4.77
N PHE A 146 20.51 -2.88 5.26
CA PHE A 146 21.43 -1.89 4.70
C PHE A 146 21.84 -2.23 3.26
N ALA A 147 22.11 -3.51 2.95
CA ALA A 147 22.41 -3.94 1.59
C ALA A 147 21.24 -3.66 0.63
N ASP A 148 20.01 -3.99 1.03
CA ASP A 148 18.81 -3.76 0.23
C ASP A 148 18.50 -2.25 0.08
N SER A 149 18.76 -1.45 1.12
CA SER A 149 18.65 0.02 1.06
C SER A 149 19.67 0.62 0.08
N GLN A 150 20.93 0.19 0.13
CA GLN A 150 21.97 0.69 -0.78
C GLN A 150 21.74 0.25 -2.23
N ALA A 151 21.16 -0.93 -2.42
CA ALA A 151 20.82 -1.47 -3.73
C ALA A 151 19.51 -0.89 -4.31
N GLY A 152 18.84 0.05 -3.63
CA GLY A 152 17.56 0.63 -4.06
C GLY A 152 16.38 -0.35 -4.04
N LYS A 153 16.51 -1.54 -3.43
CA LYS A 153 15.42 -2.53 -3.36
C LYS A 153 14.28 -2.11 -2.44
N LEU A 154 14.48 -1.05 -1.66
CA LEU A 154 13.44 -0.46 -0.82
C LEU A 154 12.64 0.63 -1.55
N ASP A 155 13.10 1.06 -2.72
CA ASP A 155 12.46 2.07 -3.55
C ASP A 155 11.13 1.59 -4.13
N ILE A 156 10.31 2.54 -4.58
CA ILE A 156 9.02 2.26 -5.20
C ILE A 156 9.25 1.78 -6.62
N THR A 157 8.73 0.59 -6.93
CA THR A 157 8.89 -0.15 -8.17
C THR A 157 7.54 -0.62 -8.71
N PRO A 158 7.46 -1.04 -9.99
CA PRO A 158 6.24 -1.63 -10.55
C PRO A 158 5.69 -2.86 -9.81
N GLN A 159 6.50 -3.49 -8.96
CA GLN A 159 6.11 -4.64 -8.16
C GLN A 159 5.41 -4.26 -6.85
N ASP A 160 5.45 -2.98 -6.45
CA ASP A 160 4.76 -2.51 -5.26
C ASP A 160 3.23 -2.51 -5.44
N GLU A 161 2.50 -2.94 -4.41
CA GLU A 161 1.03 -3.10 -4.45
C GLU A 161 0.28 -1.81 -4.84
N HIS A 162 0.87 -0.65 -4.52
CA HIS A 162 0.30 0.67 -4.75
C HIS A 162 0.88 1.39 -5.99
N TYR A 163 1.76 0.74 -6.75
CA TYR A 163 2.54 1.42 -7.80
C TYR A 163 1.68 2.15 -8.83
N GLU A 164 0.70 1.47 -9.43
CA GLU A 164 -0.15 2.08 -10.47
C GLU A 164 -0.99 3.25 -9.93
N VAL A 165 -1.43 3.17 -8.67
CA VAL A 165 -2.14 4.26 -8.00
C VAL A 165 -1.21 5.44 -7.78
N LEU A 166 0.02 5.20 -7.32
CA LEU A 166 1.05 6.22 -7.14
C LEU A 166 1.46 6.88 -8.45
N GLU A 167 1.56 6.12 -9.54
CA GLU A 167 1.77 6.65 -10.89
C GLU A 167 0.62 7.57 -11.31
N GLY A 168 -0.63 7.17 -11.03
CA GLY A 168 -1.81 8.01 -11.26
C GLY A 168 -1.74 9.34 -10.50
N ILE A 169 -1.41 9.31 -9.20
CA ILE A 169 -1.23 10.51 -8.37
C ILE A 169 -0.08 11.36 -8.91
N ALA A 170 1.06 10.74 -9.22
CA ALA A 170 2.24 11.45 -9.71
C ALA A 170 2.01 12.15 -11.05
N ARG A 171 1.32 11.51 -12.01
CA ARG A 171 0.96 12.14 -13.29
C ARG A 171 0.05 13.35 -13.12
N GLU A 172 -0.87 13.29 -12.16
CA GLU A 172 -1.83 14.36 -11.92
C GLU A 172 -1.18 15.58 -11.24
N PHE A 173 -0.36 15.35 -10.21
CA PHE A 173 0.13 16.43 -9.33
C PHE A 173 1.57 16.88 -9.60
N VAL A 174 2.37 16.06 -10.28
CA VAL A 174 3.76 16.40 -10.64
C VAL A 174 3.83 16.45 -12.17
N ARG A 175 3.38 17.58 -12.74
CA ARG A 175 3.57 17.83 -14.18
C ARG A 175 5.06 18.04 -14.46
N ARG A 176 5.53 17.42 -15.54
CA ARG A 176 6.86 17.68 -16.11
C ARG A 176 6.92 19.07 -16.71
#